data_AF-A0A182HDW4-F1
#
_entry.id   AF-A0A182HDW4-F1
#
_cell.length_a   1.000
_cell.length_b   1.000
_cell.length_c   1.000
_cell.angle_alpha   90.00
_cell.angle_beta   90.00
_cell.angle_gamma   90.00
#
_symmetry.space_group_name_H-M   'P 1'
#
loop_
_entity.id
_entity.type
_entity.pdbx_description
1 polymer ?
#
loop_
_entity_poly.entity_id
_entity_poly.type
_entity_poly.pdbx_seq_one_letter_code
_entity_poly.pdbx_strand_id
1 'polypeptide(L)'
;MFLAVAIFGGNAYRRDWLMYPKFNVLSWSYALAVVSFMILALAALLLYKEAKKSYELRREAKNLVMQMQMQEPGYHPSHHTSRSLHSGGYI
;
A
#
# COMPACT_ATOMS: atom_id res chain seq x y z
N MET A 1 5.51 5.96 13.65
CA MET A 1 6.55 7.00 13.77
C MET A 1 6.15 8.32 13.13
N PHE A 2 5.75 8.35 11.85
CA PHE A 2 5.31 9.58 11.18
C PHE A 2 4.25 10.38 11.94
N LEU A 3 3.13 9.74 12.31
CA LEU A 3 2.03 10.39 13.02
C LEU A 3 2.46 10.99 14.37
N ALA A 4 3.32 10.27 15.11
CA ALA A 4 3.86 10.76 16.37
C ALA A 4 4.75 12.00 16.15
N VAL A 5 5.67 11.97 15.18
CA VAL A 5 6.52 13.12 14.86
C VAL A 5 5.69 14.31 14.37
N ALA A 6 4.67 14.09 13.53
CA ALA A 6 3.83 15.17 13.00
C ALA A 6 2.96 15.82 14.09
N ILE A 7 2.33 15.01 14.95
CA ILE A 7 1.48 15.51 16.03
C ILE A 7 2.33 16.19 17.11
N PHE A 8 3.42 15.58 17.56
CA PHE A 8 4.30 16.19 18.55
C PHE A 8 5.06 17.38 17.99
N GLY A 9 5.54 17.35 16.75
CA GLY A 9 6.23 18.49 16.13
C GLY A 9 5.30 19.68 15.86
N GLY A 10 4.09 19.43 15.36
CA GLY A 10 3.12 20.48 15.05
C GLY A 10 2.41 21.07 16.27
N ASN A 11 2.08 20.22 17.25
CA ASN A 11 1.33 20.67 18.43
C ASN A 11 2.22 20.93 19.67
N ALA A 12 3.52 20.59 19.69
CA ALA A 12 4.39 20.88 20.84
C ALA A 12 4.38 22.36 21.27
N TYR A 13 4.22 23.27 20.32
CA TYR A 13 4.22 24.72 20.57
C TYR A 13 2.83 25.32 20.81
N ARG A 14 1.75 24.54 20.63
CA ARG A 14 0.38 25.03 20.88
C ARG A 14 0.05 24.92 22.37
N ARG A 15 -0.11 26.07 23.04
CA ARG A 15 -0.46 26.15 24.46
C ARG A 15 -1.83 25.57 24.81
N ASP A 16 -2.73 25.47 23.83
CA ASP A 16 -4.08 24.91 24.05
C ASP A 16 -4.09 23.37 24.07
N TRP A 17 -3.01 22.73 23.65
CA TRP A 17 -2.96 21.28 23.49
C TRP A 17 -2.51 20.55 24.76
N LEU A 18 -1.75 21.22 25.65
CA LEU A 18 -1.30 20.62 26.90
C LEU A 18 -1.48 21.59 28.08
N MET A 19 -2.32 21.20 29.04
CA MET A 19 -2.45 21.89 30.33
C MET A 19 -1.10 21.77 31.07
N TYR A 20 -0.36 22.87 31.20
CA TYR A 20 1.06 22.98 31.61
C TYR A 20 2.12 22.86 30.49
N PRO A 21 2.20 23.86 29.58
CA PRO A 21 3.19 23.90 28.51
C PRO A 21 4.64 24.01 29.01
N LYS A 22 4.89 24.42 30.27
CA LYS A 22 6.25 24.59 30.82
C LYS A 22 7.02 23.28 31.01
N PHE A 23 6.34 22.14 31.15
CA PHE A 23 6.99 20.83 31.31
C PHE A 23 7.07 20.03 30.00
N ASN A 24 6.55 20.57 28.89
CA ASN A 24 6.56 19.90 27.60
C ASN A 24 7.89 20.15 26.86
N VAL A 25 8.97 19.61 27.40
CA VAL A 25 10.29 19.70 26.77
C VAL A 25 10.42 18.53 25.78
N LEU A 26 10.81 18.82 24.53
CA LEU A 26 11.11 17.76 23.57
C LEU A 26 12.29 16.95 24.10
N SER A 27 12.02 15.73 24.55
CA SER A 27 13.03 14.84 25.10
C SER A 27 13.88 14.22 23.99
N TRP A 28 15.00 13.63 24.39
CA TRP A 28 15.87 12.86 23.49
C TRP A 28 15.13 11.75 22.72
N SER A 29 14.05 11.20 23.30
CA SER A 29 13.20 10.21 22.63
C SER A 29 12.51 10.78 21.38
N TYR A 30 12.13 12.07 21.38
CA TYR A 30 11.57 12.71 20.19
C TYR A 30 12.65 12.84 19.09
N ALA A 31 13.87 13.23 19.45
CA ALA A 31 14.97 13.31 18.49
C ALA A 31 15.23 11.95 17.83
N LEU A 32 15.22 10.86 18.61
CA LEU A 32 15.32 9.49 18.09
C LEU A 32 14.13 9.10 17.21
N ALA A 33 12.91 9.55 17.53
CA ALA A 33 11.74 9.34 16.70
C ALA A 33 11.86 10.03 15.33
N VAL A 34 12.44 11.23 15.28
CA VAL A 34 12.73 11.94 14.02
C VAL A 34 13.77 11.18 13.20
N VAL A 35 14.88 10.76 13.83
CA VAL A 35 15.93 9.99 13.14
C VAL A 35 15.39 8.68 12.57
N SER A 36 14.63 7.92 13.37
CA SER A 36 13.99 6.69 12.89
C SER A 36 13.02 6.96 11.75
N PHE A 37 12.21 8.03 11.81
CA PHE A 37 11.34 8.41 10.72
C PHE A 37 12.11 8.69 9.42
N MET A 38 13.25 9.39 9.48
CA MET A 38 14.08 9.65 8.30
C MET A 38 14.64 8.35 7.69
N ILE A 39 15.11 7.42 8.52
CA ILE A 39 15.60 6.12 8.06
C ILE A 39 14.46 5.30 7.43
N LEU A 40 13.29 5.25 8.08
CA LEU A 40 12.13 4.57 7.54
C LEU A 40 11.65 5.20 6.22
N ALA A 41 11.74 6.52 6.07
CA ALA A 41 11.38 7.21 4.83
C ALA A 41 12.33 6.79 3.69
N LEU A 42 13.64 6.77 3.94
CA LEU A 42 14.63 6.29 2.97
C LEU A 42 14.41 4.82 2.61
N ALA A 43 14.20 3.96 3.61
CA ALA A 43 13.91 2.54 3.40
C ALA A 43 12.62 2.34 2.57
N ALA A 44 11.57 3.10 2.87
CA ALA A 44 10.31 3.05 2.13
C ALA A 44 10.49 3.51 0.67
N LEU A 45 11.31 4.55 0.42
CA LEU A 45 11.61 5.00 -0.95
C LEU A 45 12.37 3.94 -1.75
N LEU A 46 13.38 3.30 -1.16
CA LEU A 46 14.12 2.20 -1.79
C LEU A 46 13.18 1.02 -2.07
N LEU A 47 12.41 0.60 -1.07
CA LEU A 47 11.44 -0.49 -1.20
C LEU A 47 10.39 -0.19 -2.26
N TYR A 48 9.92 1.06 -2.37
CA TYR A 48 8.96 1.46 -3.39
C TYR A 48 9.53 1.35 -4.80
N LYS A 49 10.80 1.71 -5.00
CA LYS A 49 11.49 1.57 -6.30
C LYS A 49 11.62 0.09 -6.68
N GLU A 50 12.03 -0.76 -5.74
CA GLU A 50 12.13 -2.20 -5.98
C GLU A 50 10.75 -2.85 -6.17
N ALA A 51 9.76 -2.43 -5.39
CA ALA A 51 8.38 -2.87 -5.55
C ALA A 51 7.88 -2.54 -6.96
N LYS A 52 8.04 -1.31 -7.46
CA LYS A 52 7.67 -0.95 -8.84
C LYS A 52 8.34 -1.84 -9.88
N LYS A 53 9.67 -2.02 -9.78
CA LYS A 53 10.42 -2.88 -10.69
C LYS A 53 9.91 -4.33 -10.67
N SER A 54 9.67 -4.88 -9.47
CA SER A 54 9.14 -6.25 -9.33
C SER A 54 7.68 -6.37 -9.81
N TYR A 55 6.86 -5.32 -9.66
CA TYR A 55 5.51 -5.26 -10.22
C TYR A 55 5.52 -5.28 -11.75
N GLU A 56 6.44 -4.54 -12.38
CA GLU A 56 6.62 -4.54 -13.84
C GLU A 56 7.06 -5.91 -14.35
N LEU A 57 8.07 -6.53 -13.73
CA LEU A 57 8.52 -7.88 -14.08
C LEU A 57 7.40 -8.92 -13.93
N ARG A 58 6.58 -8.83 -12.87
CA ARG A 58 5.41 -9.71 -12.70
C ARG A 58 4.34 -9.46 -13.77
N ARG A 59 4.18 -8.22 -14.23
CA ARG A 59 3.24 -7.87 -15.29
C ARG A 59 3.72 -8.39 -16.64
N GLU A 60 5.01 -8.31 -16.93
CA GLU A 60 5.63 -8.91 -18.12
C GLU A 60 5.52 -10.43 -18.10
N ALA A 61 5.83 -11.08 -16.97
CA ALA A 61 5.68 -12.52 -16.81
C ALA A 61 4.23 -12.99 -17.05
N LYS A 62 3.24 -12.26 -16.51
CA LYS A 62 1.81 -12.55 -16.77
C LYS A 62 1.44 -12.40 -18.25
N ASN A 63 1.97 -11.38 -18.93
CA ASN A 63 1.73 -11.16 -20.35
C ASN A 63 2.34 -12.29 -21.21
N LEU A 64 3.57 -12.72 -20.89
CA LEU A 64 4.22 -13.85 -21.56
C LEU A 64 3.47 -15.17 -21.35
N VAL A 65 3.03 -15.47 -20.13
CA VAL A 65 2.22 -16.67 -19.84
C VAL A 65 0.91 -16.64 -20.64
N MET A 66 0.26 -15.48 -20.73
CA MET A 66 -0.98 -15.34 -21.50
C MET A 66 -0.77 -15.60 -23.00
N GLN A 67 0.37 -15.17 -23.55
CA GLN A 67 0.74 -15.49 -24.93
C GLN A 67 1.09 -16.97 -25.12
N MET A 68 1.77 -17.61 -24.15
CA MET A 68 2.05 -19.05 -24.20
C MET A 68 0.76 -19.89 -24.18
N GLN A 69 -0.21 -19.53 -23.33
CA GLN A 69 -1.51 -20.22 -23.29
C GLN A 69 -2.34 -19.99 -24.56
N MET A 70 -2.23 -18.83 -25.21
CA MET A 70 -2.88 -18.57 -26.51
C MET A 70 -2.20 -19.30 -27.68
N GLN A 71 -0.92 -19.64 -27.57
CA GLN A 71 -0.13 -20.31 -28.61
C GLN A 71 -0.22 -21.84 -28.53
N GLU A 72 -0.96 -22.43 -27.59
CA GLU A 72 -1.28 -23.86 -27.64
C GLU A 72 -2.21 -24.14 -28.84
N PRO A 73 -1.81 -24.96 -29.83
CA PRO A 73 -2.56 -25.17 -31.08
C PRO A 73 -3.77 -26.13 -30.90
N GLY A 74 -4.50 -25.97 -29.80
CA GLY A 74 -5.67 -26.79 -29.45
C GLY A 74 -6.69 -26.12 -28.52
N TYR A 75 -6.50 -24.85 -28.13
CA TYR A 75 -7.46 -24.18 -27.24
C TYR A 75 -8.64 -23.59 -28.02
N HIS A 76 -9.72 -24.36 -28.14
CA HIS A 76 -11.04 -23.84 -28.48
C HIS A 76 -11.63 -23.15 -27.25
N PRO A 77 -11.95 -21.84 -27.30
CA PRO A 77 -12.77 -21.23 -26.27
C PRO A 77 -14.18 -21.78 -26.44
N SER A 78 -14.52 -22.82 -25.69
CA SER A 78 -15.91 -23.21 -25.50
C SER A 78 -16.61 -22.06 -24.78
N HIS A 79 -17.23 -21.18 -25.57
CA HIS A 79 -18.22 -20.22 -25.13
C HIS A 79 -19.37 -20.99 -24.47
N HIS A 80 -19.21 -21.34 -23.19
CA HIS A 80 -20.34 -21.69 -22.34
C HIS A 80 -21.10 -20.40 -22.07
N THR A 81 -21.95 -20.05 -23.04
CA THR A 81 -23.12 -19.22 -22.82
C THR A 81 -23.93 -19.89 -21.73
N SER A 82 -23.78 -19.42 -20.49
CA SER A 82 -24.72 -19.71 -19.41
C SER A 82 -26.06 -19.12 -19.83
N ARG A 83 -26.84 -19.92 -20.56
CA ARG A 83 -28.27 -19.69 -20.79
C ARG A 83 -28.90 -19.51 -19.43
N SER A 84 -29.36 -18.29 -19.17
CA SER A 84 -30.29 -17.96 -18.10
C SER A 84 -31.48 -18.92 -18.19
N LEU A 85 -31.49 -19.91 -17.30
CA LEU A 85 -32.63 -20.80 -17.16
C LEU A 85 -33.71 -20.04 -16.39
N HIS A 86 -34.61 -19.47 -17.17
CA HIS A 86 -35.95 -19.09 -16.78
C HIS A 86 -36.66 -20.31 -16.15
N SER A 87 -36.88 -20.27 -14.83
CA SER A 87 -37.79 -21.13 -14.08
C SER A 87 -38.23 -20.30 -12.87
N GLY A 88 -39.38 -19.64 -12.84
CA GLY A 88 -40.70 -20.19 -13.09
C GLY A 88 -41.21 -20.78 -11.77
N GLY A 89 -42.01 -20.03 -11.01
CA GLY A 89 -42.69 -20.56 -9.83
C GLY A 89 -43.06 -19.53 -8.78
N TYR A 90 -44.14 -18.80 -9.03
CA TYR A 90 -44.92 -18.11 -8.00
C TYR A 90 -45.69 -19.18 -7.21
N ILE A 91 -45.43 -19.31 -5.91
CA ILE A 91 -46.40 -19.76 -4.91
C ILE A 91 -46.01 -19.16 -3.57
#